data_AF-A0A2W7ICV6-F1
#
_entry.id   AF-A0A2W7ICV6-F1
#
_cell.length_a   1.000
_cell.length_b   1.000
_cell.length_c   1.000
_cell.angle_alpha   90.00
_cell.angle_beta   90.00
_cell.angle_gamma   90.00
#
_symmetry.space_group_name_H-M   'P 1'
#
loop_
_entity.id
_entity.type
_entity.pdbx_description
1 polymer ?
#
loop_
_entity_poly.entity_id
_entity_poly.type
_entity_poly.pdbx_seq_one_letter_code
_entity_poly.pdbx_strand_id
1 'polypeptide(L)'
;MTSKATTPEEYIQKAPEERQEALKKLRKTIQQNLPKGFEEGMQYGMIGYYVPHSAYPAGYHCKPEEPLPFMSFASQKNSVNLYHSGIYANKKLHDWFVNEYPKHVKTKLDMGKSCVRFKKVENIPYGLIAELVQKMSMEEWISIYEENIKR
;
A
#
# COMPACT_ATOMS: atom_id res chain seq x y z
N MET A 1 3.00 -1.75 -16.19
CA MET A 1 1.91 -1.21 -17.05
C MET A 1 1.12 -0.23 -16.20
N THR A 2 0.84 0.95 -16.72
CA THR A 2 0.00 1.94 -16.04
C THR A 2 -1.45 1.68 -16.46
N SER A 3 -2.34 1.41 -15.51
CA SER A 3 -3.76 1.20 -15.82
C SER A 3 -4.41 2.54 -16.20
N LYS A 4 -5.36 2.49 -17.15
CA LYS A 4 -6.24 3.61 -17.51
C LYS A 4 -7.52 3.66 -16.67
N ALA A 5 -7.67 2.76 -15.70
CA ALA A 5 -8.83 2.75 -14.81
C ALA A 5 -8.87 4.03 -13.97
N THR A 6 -10.06 4.60 -13.83
CA THR A 6 -10.31 5.82 -13.05
C THR A 6 -10.83 5.51 -11.65
N THR A 7 -11.32 4.29 -11.42
CA THR A 7 -11.78 3.82 -10.10
C THR A 7 -11.12 2.50 -9.67
N PRO A 8 -11.02 2.22 -8.36
CA PRO A 8 -10.56 0.93 -7.86
C PRO A 8 -11.40 -0.26 -8.35
N GLU A 9 -12.72 -0.10 -8.47
CA GLU A 9 -13.62 -1.12 -9.01
C GLU A 9 -13.26 -1.46 -10.45
N GLU A 10 -13.12 -0.42 -11.30
CA GLU A 10 -12.77 -0.59 -12.71
C GLU A 10 -11.37 -1.20 -12.86
N TYR A 11 -10.43 -0.82 -11.99
CA TYR A 11 -9.09 -1.40 -11.96
C TYR A 11 -9.13 -2.91 -11.74
N ILE A 12 -9.91 -3.36 -10.74
CA ILE A 12 -10.06 -4.79 -10.42
C ILE A 12 -10.76 -5.52 -11.57
N GLN A 13 -11.81 -4.95 -12.16
CA GLN A 13 -12.53 -5.58 -13.28
C GLN A 13 -11.64 -5.77 -14.52
N LYS A 14 -10.70 -4.85 -14.76
CA LYS A 14 -9.74 -4.94 -15.87
C LYS A 14 -8.53 -5.84 -15.59
N ALA A 15 -8.37 -6.32 -14.36
CA ALA A 15 -7.29 -7.25 -14.02
C ALA A 15 -7.58 -8.66 -14.55
N PRO A 16 -6.55 -9.51 -14.77
CA PRO A 16 -6.74 -10.91 -15.12
C PRO A 16 -7.70 -11.60 -14.15
N GLU A 17 -8.61 -12.41 -14.67
CA GLU A 17 -9.70 -13.05 -13.92
C GLU A 17 -9.16 -13.80 -12.70
N GLU A 18 -8.05 -14.52 -12.86
CA GLU A 18 -7.43 -15.30 -11.78
C GLU A 18 -6.90 -14.46 -10.62
N ARG A 19 -6.80 -13.13 -10.79
CA ARG A 19 -6.31 -12.19 -9.77
C ARG A 19 -7.42 -11.33 -9.17
N GLN A 20 -8.59 -11.25 -9.80
CA GLN A 20 -9.64 -10.33 -9.36
C GLN A 20 -10.05 -10.61 -7.91
N GLU A 21 -10.28 -11.87 -7.55
CA GLU A 21 -10.65 -12.26 -6.19
C GLU A 21 -9.57 -11.90 -5.17
N ALA A 22 -8.29 -12.11 -5.51
CA ALA A 22 -7.18 -11.74 -4.65
C ALA A 22 -7.10 -10.22 -4.45
N LEU A 23 -7.31 -9.44 -5.50
CA LEU A 23 -7.32 -7.96 -5.43
C LEU A 23 -8.51 -7.44 -4.64
N LYS A 24 -9.72 -8.00 -4.82
CA LYS A 24 -10.91 -7.66 -4.02
C LYS A 24 -10.66 -7.94 -2.55
N LYS A 25 -10.09 -9.11 -2.24
CA LYS A 25 -9.78 -9.50 -0.86
C LYS A 25 -8.71 -8.60 -0.25
N LEU A 26 -7.68 -8.24 -1.02
CA LEU A 26 -6.63 -7.32 -0.57
C LEU A 26 -7.21 -5.93 -0.28
N ARG A 27 -8.00 -5.37 -1.21
CA ARG A 27 -8.70 -4.08 -1.05
C ARG A 27 -9.56 -4.07 0.21
N LYS A 28 -10.41 -5.09 0.38
CA LYS A 28 -11.29 -5.24 1.55
C LYS A 28 -10.48 -5.33 2.84
N THR A 29 -9.40 -6.13 2.83
CA THR A 29 -8.50 -6.28 3.99
C THR A 29 -7.92 -4.93 4.38
N ILE A 30 -7.43 -4.15 3.42
CA ILE A 30 -6.88 -2.82 3.70
C ILE A 30 -7.98 -1.91 4.25
N GLN A 31 -9.11 -1.75 3.55
CA GLN A 31 -10.19 -0.84 3.95
C GLN A 31 -10.71 -1.11 5.37
N GLN A 32 -10.82 -2.38 5.77
CA GLN A 32 -11.30 -2.75 7.11
C GLN A 32 -10.32 -2.46 8.23
N ASN A 33 -9.03 -2.31 7.91
CA ASN A 33 -7.94 -2.15 8.87
C ASN A 33 -7.24 -0.80 8.77
N LEU A 34 -7.58 0.01 7.75
CA LEU A 34 -7.00 1.32 7.50
C LEU A 34 -7.40 2.28 8.62
N PRO A 35 -6.43 2.92 9.30
CA PRO A 35 -6.73 3.94 10.29
C PRO A 35 -7.57 5.07 9.70
N LYS A 36 -8.36 5.74 10.56
CA LYS A 36 -9.21 6.85 10.13
C LYS A 36 -8.38 8.00 9.55
N GLY A 37 -8.95 8.69 8.57
CA GLY A 37 -8.39 9.88 7.96
C GLY A 37 -7.73 9.64 6.60
N PHE A 38 -7.31 8.42 6.29
CA PHE A 38 -6.87 8.07 4.94
C PHE A 38 -8.07 7.92 3.99
N GLU A 39 -7.84 8.24 2.72
CA GLU A 39 -8.80 8.04 1.63
C GLU A 39 -8.25 7.03 0.61
N GLU A 40 -9.16 6.38 -0.13
CA GLU A 40 -8.83 5.46 -1.22
C GLU A 40 -9.08 6.13 -2.58
N GLY A 41 -8.25 5.83 -3.56
CA GLY A 41 -8.48 6.24 -4.94
C GLY A 41 -7.46 5.64 -5.90
N MET A 42 -7.42 6.19 -7.12
CA MET A 42 -6.40 5.82 -8.10
C MET A 42 -5.20 6.76 -8.00
N GLN A 43 -4.01 6.22 -7.73
CA GLN A 43 -2.74 6.96 -7.72
C GLN A 43 -1.72 6.26 -8.61
N TYR A 44 -1.10 7.01 -9.52
CA TYR A 44 -0.07 6.50 -10.44
C TYR A 44 -0.50 5.23 -11.23
N GLY A 45 -1.80 5.13 -11.56
CA GLY A 45 -2.39 3.98 -12.26
C GLY A 45 -2.53 2.72 -11.41
N MET A 46 -2.56 2.86 -10.09
CA MET A 46 -2.71 1.80 -9.09
C MET A 46 -3.79 2.19 -8.07
N ILE A 47 -4.32 1.22 -7.32
CA ILE A 47 -5.21 1.51 -6.19
C ILE A 47 -4.32 2.01 -5.05
N GLY A 48 -4.57 3.23 -4.59
CA GLY A 48 -3.79 3.93 -3.59
C GLY A 48 -4.61 4.37 -2.39
N TYR A 49 -3.91 4.53 -1.28
CA TYR A 49 -4.39 5.07 -0.02
C TYR A 49 -3.48 6.23 0.37
N TYR A 50 -4.09 7.36 0.68
CA TYR A 50 -3.38 8.63 0.84
C TYR A 50 -4.01 9.50 1.92
N VAL A 51 -3.23 10.48 2.39
CA VAL A 51 -3.72 11.53 3.26
C VAL A 51 -4.33 12.63 2.39
N PRO A 52 -5.62 12.97 2.56
CA PRO A 52 -6.27 13.97 1.73
C PRO A 52 -5.77 15.38 2.04
N HIS A 53 -5.89 16.31 1.09
CA HIS A 53 -5.51 17.72 1.28
C HIS A 53 -6.28 18.42 2.39
N SER A 54 -7.49 17.96 2.70
CA SER A 54 -8.28 18.47 3.83
C SER A 54 -7.57 18.25 5.17
N ALA A 55 -6.80 17.16 5.31
CA ALA A 55 -6.01 16.83 6.49
C ALA A 55 -4.55 17.33 6.39
N TYR A 56 -3.97 17.30 5.19
CA TYR A 56 -2.60 17.75 4.94
C TYR A 56 -2.51 18.65 3.68
N PRO A 57 -2.75 19.97 3.81
CA PRO A 57 -2.86 20.88 2.68
C PRO A 57 -1.60 20.97 1.82
N ALA A 58 -0.41 20.74 2.40
CA ALA A 58 0.87 20.83 1.69
C ALA A 58 1.07 19.72 0.63
N GLY A 59 0.33 18.61 0.73
CA GLY A 59 0.37 17.55 -0.27
C GLY A 59 1.74 16.86 -0.42
N TYR A 60 1.93 16.20 -1.54
CA TYR A 60 3.20 15.55 -1.85
C TYR A 60 4.30 16.57 -2.22
N HIS A 61 5.52 16.41 -1.70
CA HIS A 61 6.55 17.45 -1.75
C HIS A 61 7.09 17.71 -3.16
N CYS A 62 7.14 16.68 -4.00
CA CYS A 62 7.51 16.88 -5.42
C CYS A 62 6.37 17.48 -6.24
N LYS A 63 5.12 17.26 -5.82
CA LYS A 63 3.93 17.72 -6.53
C LYS A 63 2.80 18.02 -5.54
N PRO A 64 2.75 19.24 -4.98
CA PRO A 64 1.82 19.61 -3.92
C PRO A 64 0.34 19.51 -4.28
N GLU A 65 0.01 19.40 -5.56
CA GLU A 65 -1.36 19.13 -6.05
C GLU A 65 -1.81 17.68 -5.82
N GLU A 66 -0.86 16.77 -5.55
CA GLU A 66 -1.16 15.38 -5.26
C GLU A 66 -1.27 15.18 -3.73
N PRO A 67 -2.24 14.38 -3.27
CA PRO A 67 -2.36 14.06 -1.86
C PRO A 67 -1.15 13.23 -1.41
N LEU A 68 -0.83 13.29 -0.12
CA LEU A 68 0.34 12.61 0.43
C LEU A 68 0.18 11.08 0.35
N PRO A 69 0.98 10.38 -0.48
CA PRO A 69 0.83 8.93 -0.69
C PRO A 69 1.27 8.14 0.56
N PHE A 70 0.50 7.11 0.91
CA PHE A 70 0.81 6.25 2.05
C PHE A 70 1.03 4.79 1.64
N MET A 71 0.11 4.21 0.88
CA MET A 71 0.14 2.82 0.48
C MET A 71 -0.54 2.63 -0.87
N SER A 72 -0.16 1.62 -1.64
CA SER A 72 -0.87 1.27 -2.87
C SER A 72 -0.69 -0.22 -3.20
N PHE A 73 -1.53 -0.76 -4.06
CA PHE A 73 -1.32 -2.10 -4.62
C PHE A 73 -1.69 -2.17 -6.10
N ALA A 74 -1.05 -3.11 -6.79
CA ALA A 74 -1.21 -3.25 -8.23
C ALA A 74 -1.06 -4.71 -8.70
N SER A 75 -1.81 -5.06 -9.74
CA SER A 75 -1.59 -6.26 -10.55
C SER A 75 -0.54 -5.96 -11.62
N GLN A 76 0.69 -6.44 -11.42
CA GLN A 76 1.79 -6.35 -12.38
C GLN A 76 1.89 -7.64 -13.18
N LYS A 77 2.57 -7.63 -14.33
CA LYS A 77 2.62 -8.78 -15.27
C LYS A 77 2.76 -10.15 -14.59
N ASN A 78 3.69 -10.28 -13.62
CA ASN A 78 4.02 -11.55 -12.97
C ASN A 78 3.72 -11.60 -11.47
N SER A 79 3.11 -10.57 -10.90
CA SER A 79 2.91 -10.49 -9.45
C SER A 79 1.82 -9.51 -9.06
N VAL A 80 1.23 -9.72 -7.89
CA VAL A 80 0.51 -8.66 -7.18
C VAL A 80 1.52 -7.96 -6.28
N ASN A 81 1.62 -6.63 -6.40
CA ASN A 81 2.57 -5.84 -5.63
C ASN A 81 1.82 -5.00 -4.60
N LEU A 82 2.34 -4.98 -3.37
CA LEU A 82 1.92 -4.06 -2.32
C LEU A 82 3.06 -3.05 -2.09
N TYR A 83 2.75 -1.76 -2.15
CA TYR A 83 3.67 -0.67 -1.87
C TYR A 83 3.25 -0.02 -0.55
N HIS A 84 4.16 0.10 0.40
CA HIS A 84 3.88 0.69 1.71
C HIS A 84 4.98 1.69 2.07
N SER A 85 4.64 2.99 2.08
CA SER A 85 5.60 4.05 2.36
C SER A 85 6.12 4.00 3.80
N GLY A 86 5.27 3.59 4.75
CA GLY A 86 5.69 3.37 6.14
C GLY A 86 6.82 2.34 6.32
N ILE A 87 6.83 1.24 5.54
CA ILE A 87 7.94 0.26 5.56
C ILE A 87 9.23 0.93 5.09
N TYR A 88 9.16 1.82 4.11
CA TYR A 88 10.34 2.50 3.60
C TYR A 88 10.88 3.57 4.56
N ALA A 89 9.99 4.34 5.19
CA ALA A 89 10.36 5.49 6.00
C ALA A 89 10.63 5.15 7.49
N ASN A 90 10.05 4.06 8.01
CA ASN A 90 10.19 3.65 9.40
C ASN A 90 10.94 2.32 9.53
N LYS A 91 12.21 2.39 9.96
CA LYS A 91 13.07 1.22 10.13
C LYS A 91 12.49 0.19 11.11
N LYS A 92 11.83 0.62 12.18
CA LYS A 92 11.23 -0.30 13.17
C LYS A 92 10.09 -1.10 12.53
N LEU A 93 9.25 -0.45 11.73
CA LEU A 93 8.16 -1.12 11.00
C LEU A 93 8.70 -2.08 9.95
N HIS A 94 9.73 -1.67 9.20
CA HIS A 94 10.45 -2.53 8.27
C HIS A 94 10.96 -3.80 8.95
N ASP A 95 11.74 -3.65 10.01
CA ASP A 95 12.40 -4.77 10.69
C ASP A 95 11.36 -5.72 11.32
N TRP A 96 10.26 -5.17 11.87
CA TRP A 96 9.13 -5.98 12.31
C TRP A 96 8.54 -6.80 11.16
N PHE A 97 8.23 -6.17 10.02
CA PHE A 97 7.60 -6.88 8.90
C PHE A 97 8.48 -8.00 8.34
N VAL A 98 9.79 -7.74 8.19
CA VAL A 98 10.76 -8.75 7.72
C VAL A 98 10.85 -9.94 8.66
N ASN A 99 10.82 -9.70 9.97
CA ASN A 99 10.88 -10.75 10.99
C ASN A 99 9.54 -11.50 11.14
N GLU A 100 8.41 -10.83 10.90
CA GLU A 100 7.08 -11.44 11.04
C GLU A 100 6.71 -12.28 9.81
N TYR A 101 7.08 -11.82 8.60
CA TYR A 101 6.74 -12.49 7.35
C TYR A 101 6.95 -14.01 7.30
N PRO A 102 8.12 -14.59 7.68
CA PRO A 102 8.34 -16.04 7.60
C PRO A 102 7.43 -16.86 8.53
N LYS A 103 6.78 -16.25 9.52
CA LYS A 103 5.81 -16.93 10.38
C LYS A 103 4.46 -17.13 9.69
N HIS A 104 4.14 -16.30 8.69
CA HIS A 104 2.89 -16.35 7.95
C HIS A 104 3.05 -16.97 6.56
N VAL A 105 4.22 -16.86 5.94
CA VAL A 105 4.47 -17.30 4.56
C VAL A 105 5.72 -18.16 4.50
N LYS A 106 5.59 -19.34 3.89
CA LYS A 106 6.70 -20.31 3.75
C LYS A 106 7.75 -19.88 2.71
N THR A 107 7.34 -19.12 1.70
CA THR A 107 8.26 -18.64 0.66
C THR A 107 9.08 -17.46 1.16
N LYS A 108 10.28 -17.28 0.61
CA LYS A 108 11.12 -16.12 0.89
C LYS A 108 10.39 -14.81 0.56
N LEU A 109 10.53 -13.82 1.44
CA LEU A 109 10.07 -12.45 1.23
C LEU A 109 10.77 -11.85 0.00
N ASP A 110 9.99 -11.53 -1.03
CA ASP A 110 10.46 -10.83 -2.23
C ASP A 110 10.04 -9.35 -2.12
N MET A 111 10.96 -8.48 -1.70
CA MET A 111 10.69 -7.06 -1.53
C MET A 111 11.79 -6.14 -2.07
N GLY A 112 11.41 -4.93 -2.47
CA GLY A 112 12.31 -3.79 -2.63
C GLY A 112 12.20 -2.85 -1.42
N LYS A 113 12.59 -1.58 -1.58
CA LYS A 113 12.57 -0.57 -0.50
C LYS A 113 11.19 -0.37 0.14
N SER A 114 10.14 -0.30 -0.68
CA SER A 114 8.74 -0.10 -0.25
C SER A 114 7.77 -1.15 -0.81
N CYS A 115 8.26 -2.02 -1.69
CA CYS A 115 7.41 -2.87 -2.54
C CYS A 115 7.57 -4.34 -2.18
N VAL A 116 6.49 -4.99 -1.74
CA VAL A 116 6.42 -6.45 -1.53
C VAL A 116 5.75 -7.09 -2.75
N ARG A 117 6.36 -8.15 -3.30
CA ARG A 117 5.91 -8.82 -4.53
C ARG A 117 5.38 -10.22 -4.24
N PHE A 118 4.10 -10.43 -4.54
CA PHE A 118 3.45 -11.74 -4.44
C PHE A 118 3.33 -12.36 -5.83
N LYS A 119 4.24 -13.29 -6.16
CA LYS A 119 4.23 -14.01 -7.46
C LYS A 119 3.02 -14.93 -7.61
N LYS A 120 2.53 -15.46 -6.49
CA LYS A 120 1.33 -16.28 -6.43
C LYS A 120 0.32 -15.65 -5.48
N VAL A 121 -0.93 -15.56 -5.92
CA VAL A 121 -2.01 -14.94 -5.14
C VAL A 121 -2.36 -15.72 -3.86
N GLU A 122 -2.11 -17.04 -3.86
CA GLU A 122 -2.24 -17.92 -2.70
C GLU A 122 -1.26 -17.60 -1.56
N ASN A 123 -0.14 -16.93 -1.87
CA ASN A 123 0.88 -16.57 -0.89
C ASN A 123 0.65 -15.19 -0.26
N ILE A 124 -0.44 -14.48 -0.59
CA ILE A 124 -0.74 -13.17 -0.02
C ILE A 124 -1.18 -13.35 1.44
N PRO A 125 -0.39 -12.90 2.45
CA PRO A 125 -0.73 -13.10 3.85
C PRO A 125 -1.69 -12.01 4.33
N TYR A 126 -2.98 -12.13 4.01
CA TYR A 126 -3.97 -11.10 4.33
C TYR A 126 -3.99 -10.70 5.83
N GLY A 127 -3.80 -11.64 6.75
CA GLY A 127 -3.72 -11.35 8.19
C GLY A 127 -2.52 -10.45 8.54
N LEU A 128 -1.33 -10.78 8.03
CA LEU A 128 -0.15 -9.95 8.25
C LEU A 128 -0.27 -8.57 7.60
N ILE A 129 -0.93 -8.48 6.44
CA ILE A 129 -1.21 -7.20 5.78
C ILE A 129 -2.18 -6.39 6.64
N ALA A 130 -3.22 -6.99 7.22
CA ALA A 130 -4.12 -6.31 8.14
C ALA A 130 -3.37 -5.70 9.33
N GLU A 131 -2.47 -6.47 9.95
CA GLU A 131 -1.63 -5.95 11.04
C GLU A 131 -0.71 -4.82 10.57
N LEU A 132 -0.05 -4.98 9.42
CA LEU A 132 0.82 -3.95 8.85
C LEU A 132 0.08 -2.61 8.67
N VAL A 133 -1.14 -2.66 8.12
CA VAL A 133 -1.96 -1.47 7.85
C VAL A 133 -2.33 -0.73 9.14
N GLN A 134 -2.55 -1.45 10.24
CA GLN A 134 -2.91 -0.86 11.54
C GLN A 134 -1.72 -0.22 12.28
N LYS A 135 -0.47 -0.54 11.88
CA LYS A 135 0.73 -0.18 12.63
C LYS A 135 1.15 1.30 12.51
N MET A 136 0.50 2.08 11.65
CA MET A 136 0.87 3.47 11.41
C MET A 136 -0.38 4.32 11.24
N SER A 137 -0.57 5.28 12.15
CA SER A 137 -1.67 6.24 12.04
C SER A 137 -1.39 7.29 10.96
N MET A 138 -2.43 8.01 10.54
CA MET A 138 -2.30 9.13 9.62
C MET A 138 -1.36 10.23 10.17
N GLU A 139 -1.52 10.57 11.45
CA GLU A 139 -0.72 11.60 12.12
C GLU A 139 0.74 11.20 12.25
N GLU A 140 1.00 9.93 12.59
CA GLU A 140 2.36 9.38 12.62
C GLU A 140 2.99 9.40 11.23
N TRP A 141 2.23 9.03 10.19
CA TRP A 141 2.72 9.08 8.82
C TRP A 141 3.08 10.50 8.37
N ILE A 142 2.23 11.50 8.63
CA ILE A 142 2.52 12.91 8.33
C ILE A 142 3.79 13.36 9.05
N SER A 143 3.93 13.03 10.34
CA SER A 143 5.08 13.41 11.16
C SER A 143 6.39 12.84 10.59
N ILE A 144 6.43 11.53 10.33
CA ILE A 144 7.59 10.86 9.71
C ILE A 144 7.90 11.47 8.35
N TYR A 145 6.88 11.77 7.56
CA TYR A 145 7.04 12.34 6.23
C TYR A 145 7.70 13.73 6.27
N GLU A 146 7.21 14.63 7.14
CA GLU A 146 7.80 15.96 7.32
C GLU A 146 9.25 15.92 7.81
N GLU A 147 9.57 15.02 8.75
CA GLU A 147 10.94 14.86 9.26
C GLU A 147 11.93 14.42 8.16
N ASN A 148 11.47 13.61 7.21
CA ASN A 148 12.31 13.13 6.11
C ASN A 148 12.52 14.17 5.01
N ILE A 149 11.60 15.12 4.83
CA ILE A 149 11.70 16.18 3.82
C ILE A 149 12.52 17.38 4.28
N LYS A 150 12.47 17.71 5.57
CA LYS A 150 13.22 18.84 6.15
C LYS A 150 14.73 18.57 6.26
N ARG A 151 15.25 17.50 5.65
CA ARG A 151 16.66 17.11 5.66
C ARG A 151 17.48 17.78 4.58
#